data_AF-A0A1B8VFP7-F1
#
_entry.id   AF-A0A1B8VFP7-F1
#
_cell.length_a   1.000
_cell.length_b   1.000
_cell.length_c   1.000
_cell.angle_alpha   90.00
_cell.angle_beta   90.00
_cell.angle_gamma   90.00
#
_symmetry.space_group_name_H-M   'P 1'
#
loop_
_entity.id
_entity.type
_entity.pdbx_description
1 polymer ?
#
loop_
_entity_poly.entity_id
_entity_poly.type
_entity_poly.pdbx_seq_one_letter_code
_entity_poly.pdbx_strand_id
1 'polypeptide(L)'
;MRRASRLGTAALLRQGVHSALETEDLQTIMDMVWELDRRFTRWSIACASPGNEPLCNLTASEQVHSAWSNLQVLNSQGCNVQLSLSSADSWLHLVNVTEADLLVLSARGVEPTIQFTRNGVTEIFVHVNYGCERRDVMDSLAEQVQVGLQASVRAHTGSVSFPLPGFDCWHDEQLQLCSAFRLTPKTMGMQFSSQLRQLKGEVGPPRMLGAVPIQRSQVMDEHDEGLLNGRPRPQPESPAP
;
A
#
# COMPACT_ATOMS: atom_id res chain seq x y z
N MET A 1 10.85 -48.81 -12.49
CA MET A 1 10.66 -48.31 -11.10
C MET A 1 11.91 -47.54 -10.67
N ARG A 2 11.93 -46.22 -10.90
CA ARG A 2 13.04 -45.34 -10.52
C ARG A 2 12.82 -44.87 -9.09
N ARG A 3 13.76 -45.18 -8.20
CA ARG A 3 13.84 -44.63 -6.84
C ARG A 3 14.07 -43.13 -6.96
N ALA A 4 13.02 -42.33 -6.75
CA ALA A 4 13.16 -40.90 -6.53
C ALA A 4 13.84 -40.71 -5.16
N SER A 5 14.96 -39.99 -5.20
CA SER A 5 15.87 -39.82 -4.07
C SER A 5 15.14 -39.13 -2.91
N ARG A 6 14.90 -39.87 -1.82
CA ARG A 6 14.60 -39.33 -0.49
C ARG A 6 15.86 -38.70 0.11
N LEU A 7 16.45 -37.73 -0.58
CA LEU A 7 17.25 -36.71 0.08
C LEU A 7 16.22 -35.85 0.81
N GLY A 8 15.99 -36.18 2.08
CA GLY A 8 15.00 -35.50 2.91
C GLY A 8 15.26 -34.00 2.90
N THR A 9 14.22 -33.21 3.10
CA THR A 9 14.23 -31.76 3.22
C THR A 9 15.42 -31.25 4.07
N ALA A 10 15.82 -32.00 5.09
CA ALA A 10 17.01 -31.75 5.93
C ALA A 10 18.38 -31.80 5.21
N ALA A 11 18.49 -32.42 4.03
CA ALA A 11 19.68 -32.44 3.19
C ALA A 11 19.68 -31.29 2.17
N LEU A 12 18.51 -30.86 1.69
CA LEU A 12 18.34 -29.62 0.91
C LEU A 12 18.65 -28.38 1.77
N LEU A 13 18.17 -28.39 3.02
CA LEU A 13 18.53 -27.39 4.05
C LEU A 13 20.04 -27.34 4.33
N ARG A 14 20.78 -28.43 4.13
CA ARG A 14 22.24 -28.50 4.35
C ARG A 14 23.08 -28.20 3.11
N GLN A 15 22.53 -28.30 1.90
CA GLN A 15 23.27 -28.08 0.65
C GLN A 15 23.06 -26.69 0.03
N GLY A 16 22.06 -25.92 0.47
CA GLY A 16 21.72 -24.63 -0.14
C GLY A 16 22.29 -23.38 0.52
N VAL A 17 22.84 -23.44 1.74
CA VAL A 17 23.15 -22.22 2.50
C VAL A 17 24.63 -22.06 2.80
N HIS A 18 25.44 -21.91 1.75
CA HIS A 18 26.77 -21.29 1.77
C HIS A 18 26.86 -20.44 0.48
N SER A 19 27.40 -19.24 0.42
CA SER A 19 28.27 -18.48 1.32
C SER A 19 28.23 -17.04 0.81
N ALA A 20 27.87 -16.07 1.66
CA ALA A 20 28.44 -14.73 1.76
C ALA A 20 29.01 -14.07 0.48
N LEU A 21 28.28 -14.12 -0.62
CA LEU A 21 28.61 -13.40 -1.84
C LEU A 21 27.30 -12.72 -2.23
N GLU A 22 27.22 -11.42 -1.95
CA GLU A 22 26.07 -10.53 -2.22
C GLU A 22 24.93 -10.53 -1.18
N THR A 23 25.20 -10.95 0.06
CA THR A 23 24.31 -10.58 1.17
C THR A 23 24.33 -9.05 1.27
N GLU A 24 23.15 -8.42 1.30
CA GLU A 24 23.11 -6.99 1.61
C GLU A 24 23.86 -6.71 2.89
N ASP A 25 24.66 -5.65 2.88
CA ASP A 25 25.48 -5.29 4.02
C ASP A 25 24.56 -5.08 5.23
N LEU A 26 24.96 -5.61 6.39
CA LEU A 26 24.32 -5.34 7.68
C LEU A 26 24.10 -3.83 7.84
N GLN A 27 25.03 -3.02 7.33
CA GLN A 27 24.89 -1.56 7.31
C GLN A 27 23.62 -1.09 6.60
N THR A 28 23.30 -1.61 5.41
CA THR A 28 22.09 -1.25 4.66
C THR A 28 20.83 -1.57 5.46
N ILE A 29 20.79 -2.73 6.13
CA ILE A 29 19.65 -3.14 6.94
C ILE A 29 19.54 -2.29 8.21
N MET A 30 20.67 -1.95 8.84
CA MET A 30 20.67 -1.03 9.98
C MET A 30 20.19 0.37 9.58
N ASP A 31 20.61 0.89 8.43
CA ASP A 31 20.16 2.18 7.90
C ASP A 31 18.66 2.17 7.59
N MET A 32 18.15 1.07 7.01
CA MET A 32 16.73 0.85 6.77
C MET A 32 15.94 0.84 8.08
N VAL A 33 16.36 0.02 9.05
CA VAL A 33 15.70 -0.09 10.35
C VAL A 33 15.69 1.25 11.08
N TRP A 34 16.77 2.02 10.99
CA TRP A 34 16.84 3.36 11.57
C TRP A 34 15.84 4.34 10.92
N GLU A 35 15.70 4.30 9.59
CA GLU A 35 14.68 5.11 8.89
C GLU A 35 13.25 4.66 9.24
N LEU A 36 13.02 3.35 9.42
CA LEU A 36 11.75 2.82 9.88
C LEU A 36 11.42 3.30 11.30
N ASP A 37 12.36 3.27 12.25
CA ASP A 37 12.17 3.81 13.61
C ASP A 37 11.76 5.29 13.62
N ARG A 38 12.29 6.07 12.67
CA ARG A 38 11.99 7.52 12.58
C ARG A 38 10.64 7.83 11.96
N ARG A 39 10.18 7.02 11.01
CA ARG A 39 9.06 7.36 10.12
C ARG A 39 7.86 6.43 10.24
N PHE A 40 8.05 5.24 10.80
CA PHE A 40 7.08 4.16 10.73
C PHE A 40 6.75 3.64 12.13
N THR A 41 5.47 3.66 12.49
CA THR A 41 5.05 3.55 13.89
C THR A 41 5.33 2.18 14.51
N ARG A 42 5.26 1.10 13.70
CA ARG A 42 5.46 -0.28 14.17
C ARG A 42 6.02 -1.16 13.06
N TRP A 43 7.26 -1.61 13.21
CA TRP A 43 7.85 -2.65 12.38
C TRP A 43 8.31 -3.83 13.25
N SER A 44 8.50 -4.99 12.65
CA SER A 44 9.10 -6.14 13.33
C SER A 44 9.85 -7.04 12.36
N ILE A 45 10.95 -7.62 12.82
CA ILE A 45 11.66 -8.69 12.10
C ILE A 45 11.38 -10.01 12.81
N ALA A 46 10.65 -10.89 12.15
CA ALA A 46 10.31 -12.21 12.66
C ALA A 46 11.15 -13.29 11.97
N CYS A 47 11.60 -14.29 12.73
CA CYS A 47 12.22 -15.49 12.18
C CYS A 47 11.39 -16.71 12.53
N ALA A 48 10.96 -17.47 11.53
CA ALA A 48 10.12 -18.65 11.73
C ALA A 48 10.44 -19.73 10.69
N SER A 49 10.33 -20.99 11.07
CA SER A 49 10.23 -22.06 10.08
C SER A 49 8.92 -21.92 9.29
N PRO A 50 8.87 -22.25 7.99
CA PRO A 50 7.65 -22.13 7.19
C PRO A 50 6.44 -22.79 7.86
N GLY A 51 5.34 -22.05 8.00
CA GLY A 51 4.09 -22.51 8.62
C GLY A 51 4.10 -22.61 10.16
N ASN A 52 5.16 -22.19 10.84
CA ASN A 52 5.27 -22.23 12.30
C ASN A 52 5.23 -20.84 12.94
N GLU A 53 5.06 -20.81 14.26
CA GLU A 53 5.17 -19.59 15.06
C GLU A 53 6.61 -19.01 15.02
N PRO A 54 6.75 -17.69 15.17
CA PRO A 54 8.06 -17.05 15.17
C PRO A 54 8.91 -17.46 16.37
N LEU A 55 10.12 -17.95 16.09
CA LEU A 55 11.16 -18.29 17.05
C LEU A 55 11.79 -17.04 17.67
N CYS A 56 11.86 -15.96 16.90
CA CYS A 56 12.24 -14.65 17.39
C CYS A 56 11.39 -13.56 16.75
N ASN A 57 11.24 -12.46 17.48
CA ASN A 57 10.55 -11.27 17.01
C ASN A 57 11.29 -10.04 17.52
N LEU A 58 11.96 -9.33 16.62
CA LEU A 58 12.71 -8.11 16.92
C LEU A 58 11.80 -6.91 16.62
N THR A 59 11.75 -5.96 17.54
CA THR A 59 10.84 -4.78 17.45
C THR A 59 11.55 -3.46 17.73
N ALA A 60 12.86 -3.51 17.99
CA ALA A 60 13.67 -2.34 18.27
C ALA A 60 15.02 -2.44 17.56
N SER A 61 15.55 -1.30 17.09
CA SER A 61 16.74 -1.26 16.24
C SER A 61 18.00 -1.78 16.95
N GLU A 62 18.14 -1.54 18.25
CA GLU A 62 19.27 -2.04 19.04
C GLU A 62 19.36 -3.57 19.09
N GLN A 63 18.24 -4.27 18.88
CA GLN A 63 18.19 -5.73 18.89
C GLN A 63 18.79 -6.33 17.61
N VAL A 64 18.63 -5.64 16.47
CA VAL A 64 18.97 -6.17 15.13
C VAL A 64 20.45 -6.49 15.03
N HIS A 65 21.32 -5.57 15.43
CA HIS A 65 22.77 -5.79 15.39
C HIS A 65 23.18 -7.00 16.25
N SER A 66 22.65 -7.12 17.47
CA SER A 66 22.97 -8.22 18.39
C SER A 66 22.44 -9.57 17.92
N ALA A 67 21.31 -9.58 17.21
CA ALA A 67 20.64 -10.78 16.73
C ALA A 67 21.11 -11.22 15.34
N TRP A 68 21.84 -10.36 14.61
CA TRP A 68 22.14 -10.56 13.19
C TRP A 68 22.78 -11.91 12.86
N SER A 69 23.86 -12.27 13.58
CA SER A 69 24.56 -13.54 13.37
C SER A 69 23.64 -14.74 13.64
N ASN A 70 22.79 -14.65 14.66
CA ASN A 70 21.81 -15.69 14.96
C ASN A 70 20.73 -15.80 13.87
N LEU A 71 20.27 -14.67 13.32
CA LEU A 71 19.33 -14.68 12.19
C LEU A 71 19.94 -15.37 10.97
N GLN A 72 21.23 -15.13 10.67
CA GLN A 72 21.94 -15.80 9.57
C GLN A 72 22.04 -17.31 9.80
N VAL A 73 22.36 -17.73 11.03
CA VAL A 73 22.39 -19.15 11.40
C VAL A 73 21.00 -19.79 11.26
N LEU A 74 19.94 -19.14 11.77
CA LEU A 74 18.57 -19.65 11.68
C LEU A 74 18.10 -19.74 10.23
N ASN A 75 18.46 -18.76 9.39
CA ASN A 75 18.17 -18.79 7.97
C ASN A 75 18.87 -19.97 7.27
N SER A 76 20.14 -20.23 7.63
CA SER A 76 20.85 -21.42 7.16
C SER A 76 20.23 -22.76 7.58
N GLN A 77 19.40 -22.75 8.61
CA GLN A 77 18.68 -23.92 9.11
C GLN A 77 17.26 -24.05 8.53
N GLY A 78 16.87 -23.14 7.62
CA GLY A 78 15.58 -23.18 6.94
C GLY A 78 14.51 -22.26 7.53
N CYS A 79 14.88 -21.34 8.41
CA CYS A 79 13.93 -20.34 8.88
C CYS A 79 13.84 -19.16 7.91
N ASN A 80 12.62 -18.72 7.64
CA ASN A 80 12.39 -17.48 6.92
C ASN A 80 12.58 -16.31 7.88
N VAL A 81 13.31 -15.28 7.43
CA VAL A 81 13.40 -13.99 8.12
C VAL A 81 12.51 -13.02 7.35
N GLN A 82 11.52 -12.46 8.02
CA GLN A 82 10.53 -11.56 7.41
C GLN A 82 10.52 -10.21 8.10
N LEU A 83 10.45 -9.15 7.32
CA LEU A 83 10.14 -7.81 7.80
C LEU A 83 8.63 -7.59 7.67
N SER A 84 7.99 -7.28 8.79
CA SER A 84 6.59 -6.89 8.85
C SER A 84 6.48 -5.42 9.21
N LEU A 85 5.67 -4.70 8.45
CA LEU A 85 5.36 -3.29 8.65
C LEU A 85 3.88 -3.16 8.96
N SER A 86 3.54 -2.67 10.15
CA SER A 86 2.18 -2.35 10.55
C SER A 86 1.92 -0.85 10.47
N SER A 87 1.15 -0.42 9.47
CA SER A 87 0.70 0.97 9.29
C SER A 87 -0.76 1.13 9.70
N ALA A 88 -1.16 2.36 10.00
CA ALA A 88 -2.57 2.75 9.94
C ALA A 88 -3.03 2.98 8.49
N ASP A 89 -2.06 3.23 7.60
CA ASP A 89 -2.24 3.48 6.18
C ASP A 89 -2.25 2.18 5.35
N SER A 90 -2.41 2.33 4.04
CA SER A 90 -2.51 1.22 3.10
C SER A 90 -1.27 1.12 2.22
N TRP A 91 -1.13 0.00 1.51
CA TRP A 91 -0.02 -0.28 0.63
C TRP A 91 -0.51 -0.81 -0.71
N LEU A 92 0.20 -0.48 -1.78
CA LEU A 92 0.13 -1.22 -3.03
C LEU A 92 1.38 -2.07 -3.16
N HIS A 93 1.21 -3.36 -3.38
CA HIS A 93 2.26 -4.32 -3.68
C HIS A 93 2.23 -4.61 -5.17
N LEU A 94 3.34 -4.33 -5.85
CA LEU A 94 3.50 -4.63 -7.27
C LEU A 94 4.54 -5.72 -7.43
N VAL A 95 4.19 -6.76 -8.17
CA VAL A 95 5.04 -7.93 -8.44
C VAL A 95 5.31 -8.02 -9.94
N ASN A 96 6.50 -8.48 -10.31
CA ASN A 96 6.97 -8.56 -11.70
C ASN A 96 7.12 -7.18 -12.35
N VAL A 97 7.75 -6.27 -11.62
CA VAL A 97 7.99 -4.89 -12.04
C VAL A 97 9.15 -4.83 -13.02
N THR A 98 8.93 -4.24 -14.18
CA THR A 98 9.95 -3.98 -15.20
C THR A 98 10.48 -2.54 -15.12
N GLU A 99 11.59 -2.26 -15.79
CA GLU A 99 12.09 -0.87 -15.92
C GLU A 99 11.07 0.04 -16.62
N ALA A 100 10.33 -0.48 -17.60
CA ALA A 100 9.27 0.27 -18.27
C ALA A 100 8.14 0.64 -17.30
N ASP A 101 7.77 -0.28 -16.39
CA ASP A 101 6.78 0.00 -15.35
C ASP A 101 7.25 1.11 -14.41
N LEU A 102 8.52 1.10 -14.00
CA LEU A 102 9.11 2.14 -13.16
C LEU A 102 9.08 3.52 -13.84
N LEU A 103 9.31 3.58 -15.16
CA LEU A 103 9.19 4.82 -15.92
C LEU A 103 7.76 5.34 -15.96
N VAL A 104 6.78 4.46 -16.18
CA VAL A 104 5.34 4.82 -16.16
C VAL A 104 4.91 5.31 -14.79
N LEU A 105 5.32 4.61 -13.72
CA LEU A 105 5.03 5.01 -12.33
C LEU A 105 5.65 6.38 -12.02
N SER A 106 6.92 6.59 -12.37
CA SER A 106 7.62 7.86 -12.17
C SER A 106 6.95 9.02 -12.91
N ALA A 107 6.51 8.81 -14.16
CA ALA A 107 5.76 9.81 -14.93
C ALA A 107 4.41 10.16 -14.29
N ARG A 108 3.82 9.25 -13.50
CA ARG A 108 2.61 9.48 -12.70
C ARG A 108 2.90 10.07 -11.32
N GLY A 109 4.16 10.39 -11.01
CA GLY A 109 4.59 10.90 -9.71
C GLY A 109 4.61 9.84 -8.61
N VAL A 110 4.69 8.56 -8.97
CA VAL A 110 4.68 7.41 -8.06
C VAL A 110 6.09 6.84 -7.98
N GLU A 111 6.66 6.89 -6.79
CA GLU A 111 7.99 6.34 -6.49
C GLU A 111 7.88 5.15 -5.53
N PRO A 112 8.60 4.03 -5.74
CA PRO A 112 8.63 2.93 -4.78
C PRO A 112 9.05 3.40 -3.38
N THR A 113 8.30 3.00 -2.34
CA THR A 113 8.75 3.15 -0.94
C THR A 113 9.76 2.07 -0.60
N ILE A 114 9.47 0.85 -1.02
CA ILE A 114 10.35 -0.30 -0.86
C ILE A 114 10.46 -0.96 -2.22
N GLN A 115 11.66 -1.40 -2.57
CA GLN A 115 11.93 -2.20 -3.75
C GLN A 115 12.91 -3.31 -3.36
N PHE A 116 12.72 -4.51 -3.88
CA PHE A 116 13.68 -5.61 -3.80
C PHE A 116 13.45 -6.59 -4.95
N THR A 117 14.39 -7.51 -5.13
CA THR A 117 14.31 -8.58 -6.11
C THR A 117 14.22 -9.92 -5.38
N ARG A 118 13.23 -10.73 -5.73
CA ARG A 118 13.05 -12.09 -5.21
C ARG A 118 13.05 -13.08 -6.37
N ASN A 119 14.01 -14.00 -6.37
CA ASN A 119 14.18 -15.00 -7.42
C ASN A 119 14.18 -14.39 -8.85
N GLY A 120 14.87 -13.26 -9.03
CA GLY A 120 14.92 -12.53 -10.31
C GLY A 120 13.68 -11.70 -10.64
N VAL A 121 12.66 -11.70 -9.79
CA VAL A 121 11.43 -10.90 -9.95
C VAL A 121 11.52 -9.66 -9.07
N THR A 122 11.44 -8.48 -9.68
CA THR A 122 11.38 -7.22 -8.94
C THR A 122 10.00 -7.04 -8.33
N GLU A 123 9.98 -6.72 -7.04
CA GLU A 123 8.80 -6.37 -6.27
C GLU A 123 8.97 -4.99 -5.66
N ILE A 124 7.89 -4.22 -5.64
CA ILE A 124 7.87 -2.93 -4.96
C ILE A 124 6.65 -2.80 -4.06
N PHE A 125 6.83 -2.07 -2.96
CA PHE A 125 5.73 -1.57 -2.15
C PHE A 125 5.67 -0.04 -2.28
N VAL A 126 4.46 0.45 -2.49
CA VAL A 126 4.11 1.87 -2.52
C VAL A 126 3.25 2.15 -1.30
N HIS A 127 3.71 3.05 -0.42
CA HIS A 127 2.94 3.47 0.74
C HIS A 127 1.86 4.48 0.34
N VAL A 128 0.62 4.16 0.66
CA VAL A 128 -0.55 4.93 0.27
C VAL A 128 -1.20 5.53 1.51
N ASN A 129 -1.24 6.87 1.60
CA ASN A 129 -1.85 7.59 2.72
C ASN A 129 -3.38 7.51 2.65
N TYR A 130 -3.88 6.33 2.96
CA TYR A 130 -5.27 5.98 3.07
C TYR A 130 -5.41 5.02 4.23
N GLY A 131 -6.15 5.44 5.25
CA GLY A 131 -6.44 4.59 6.39
C GLY A 131 -7.09 3.26 5.95
N CYS A 132 -7.12 2.28 6.85
CA CYS A 132 -7.69 0.95 6.62
C CYS A 132 -9.24 0.95 6.47
N GLU A 133 -9.86 2.05 6.07
CA GLU A 133 -11.31 2.27 6.15
C GLU A 133 -12.10 1.45 5.13
N ARG A 134 -11.55 1.28 3.91
CA ARG A 134 -12.29 0.77 2.76
C ARG A 134 -11.42 0.03 1.76
N ARG A 135 -11.58 -1.29 1.75
CA ARG A 135 -10.82 -2.20 0.87
C ARG A 135 -11.20 -2.03 -0.61
N ASP A 136 -12.47 -1.80 -0.89
CA ASP A 136 -13.02 -1.53 -2.22
C ASP A 136 -12.34 -0.34 -2.92
N VAL A 137 -12.11 0.75 -2.20
CA VAL A 137 -11.41 1.93 -2.73
C VAL A 137 -9.96 1.60 -3.08
N MET A 138 -9.28 0.82 -2.24
CA MET A 138 -7.90 0.41 -2.49
C MET A 138 -7.80 -0.60 -3.63
N ASP A 139 -8.75 -1.53 -3.76
CA ASP A 139 -8.81 -2.47 -4.87
C ASP A 139 -9.06 -1.73 -6.20
N SER A 140 -9.97 -0.75 -6.24
CA SER A 140 -10.16 0.12 -7.41
C SER A 140 -8.92 0.95 -7.74
N LEU A 141 -8.20 1.45 -6.73
CA LEU A 141 -6.91 2.12 -6.97
C LEU A 141 -5.88 1.16 -7.57
N ALA A 142 -5.79 -0.07 -7.07
CA ALA A 142 -4.88 -1.09 -7.61
C ALA A 142 -5.19 -1.39 -9.09
N GLU A 143 -6.47 -1.56 -9.43
CA GLU A 143 -6.93 -1.75 -10.82
C GLU A 143 -6.51 -0.58 -11.72
N GLN A 144 -6.75 0.67 -11.28
CA GLN A 144 -6.37 1.85 -12.05
C GLN A 144 -4.86 1.98 -12.23
N VAL A 145 -4.08 1.69 -11.19
CA VAL A 145 -2.60 1.73 -11.27
C VAL A 145 -2.09 0.66 -12.23
N GLN A 146 -2.67 -0.55 -12.20
CA GLN A 146 -2.27 -1.66 -13.08
C GLN A 146 -2.49 -1.35 -14.57
N VAL A 147 -3.43 -0.45 -14.92
CA VAL A 147 -3.65 -0.08 -16.32
C VAL A 147 -2.36 0.48 -16.93
N GLY A 148 -1.84 -0.26 -17.92
CA GLY A 148 -0.62 0.09 -18.65
C GLY A 148 0.68 -0.39 -17.99
N LEU A 149 0.60 -1.22 -16.93
CA LEU A 149 1.74 -1.89 -16.32
C LEU A 149 1.76 -3.38 -16.68
N GLN A 150 2.95 -3.96 -16.77
CA GLN A 150 3.14 -5.41 -16.83
C GLN A 150 3.10 -6.06 -15.43
N ALA A 151 3.42 -5.26 -14.41
CA ALA A 151 3.36 -5.69 -13.02
C ALA A 151 1.92 -6.01 -12.60
N SER A 152 1.76 -7.06 -11.79
CA SER A 152 0.50 -7.29 -11.07
C SER A 152 0.44 -6.42 -9.84
N VAL A 153 -0.68 -5.71 -9.62
CA VAL A 153 -0.86 -4.77 -8.52
C VAL A 153 -1.87 -5.34 -7.52
N ARG A 154 -1.51 -5.33 -6.23
CA ARG A 154 -2.39 -5.79 -5.13
C ARG A 154 -2.48 -4.73 -4.04
N ALA A 155 -3.69 -4.52 -3.54
CA ALA A 155 -3.92 -3.67 -2.40
C ALA A 155 -3.76 -4.43 -1.08
N HIS A 156 -3.11 -3.79 -0.11
CA HIS A 156 -2.98 -4.24 1.26
C HIS A 156 -3.43 -3.11 2.20
N THR A 157 -4.23 -3.44 3.21
CA THR A 157 -4.65 -2.46 4.22
C THR A 157 -3.93 -2.76 5.53
N GLY A 158 -3.31 -1.75 6.12
CA GLY A 158 -2.65 -1.83 7.41
C GLY A 158 -1.26 -2.46 7.34
N SER A 159 -1.18 -3.79 7.30
CA SER A 159 0.08 -4.51 7.44
C SER A 159 0.55 -5.19 6.16
N VAL A 160 1.85 -5.09 5.89
CA VAL A 160 2.55 -5.86 4.87
C VAL A 160 3.69 -6.65 5.50
N SER A 161 3.97 -7.83 4.96
CA SER A 161 5.13 -8.64 5.35
C SER A 161 5.81 -9.14 4.09
N PHE A 162 7.14 -9.09 4.07
CA PHE A 162 7.96 -9.56 2.97
C PHE A 162 9.29 -10.10 3.52
N PRO A 163 10.01 -10.96 2.76
CA PRO A 163 11.31 -11.44 3.17
C PRO A 163 12.24 -10.27 3.51
N LEU A 164 12.97 -10.38 4.61
CA LEU A 164 13.99 -9.38 4.93
C LEU A 164 15.12 -9.53 3.89
N PRO A 165 15.42 -8.50 3.10
CA PRO A 165 16.49 -8.57 2.10
C PRO A 165 17.83 -8.92 2.74
N GLY A 166 18.66 -9.65 2.01
CA GLY A 166 19.87 -10.27 2.56
C GLY A 166 19.61 -11.60 3.26
N PHE A 167 18.36 -12.07 3.33
CA PHE A 167 18.02 -13.45 3.74
C PHE A 167 17.25 -14.14 2.62
N ASP A 168 17.70 -15.33 2.25
CA ASP A 168 16.96 -16.18 1.32
C ASP A 168 15.69 -16.69 2.01
N CYS A 169 14.61 -16.86 1.26
CA CYS A 169 13.35 -17.32 1.82
C CYS A 169 12.85 -18.60 1.15
N TRP A 170 12.35 -19.53 1.96
CA TRP A 170 11.62 -20.69 1.50
C TRP A 170 10.18 -20.31 1.16
N HIS A 171 9.77 -20.58 -0.08
CA HIS A 171 8.41 -20.42 -0.56
C HIS A 171 8.06 -21.60 -1.46
N ASP A 172 6.92 -22.26 -1.23
CA ASP A 172 6.49 -23.44 -1.98
C ASP A 172 7.57 -24.52 -2.13
N GLU A 173 8.26 -24.81 -1.02
CA GLU A 173 9.37 -25.79 -0.94
C GLU A 173 10.62 -25.44 -1.77
N GLN A 174 10.69 -24.23 -2.34
CA GLN A 174 11.83 -23.74 -3.08
C GLN A 174 12.52 -22.59 -2.34
N LEU A 175 13.86 -22.61 -2.35
CA LEU A 175 14.65 -21.50 -1.85
C LEU A 175 14.63 -20.37 -2.88
N GLN A 176 14.22 -19.19 -2.46
CA GLN A 176 14.18 -17.98 -3.27
C GLN A 176 15.21 -16.98 -2.75
N LEU A 177 16.11 -16.56 -3.64
CA LEU A 177 17.11 -15.55 -3.34
C LEU A 177 16.45 -14.17 -3.19
N CYS A 178 16.85 -13.38 -2.19
CA CYS A 178 16.32 -12.03 -1.97
C CYS A 178 17.44 -10.98 -1.90
N SER A 179 17.43 -10.02 -2.82
CA SER A 179 18.51 -9.05 -3.02
C SER A 179 18.02 -7.69 -3.53
N ALA A 180 18.96 -6.77 -3.81
CA ALA A 180 18.76 -5.49 -4.49
C ALA A 180 17.67 -4.62 -3.84
N PHE A 181 17.72 -4.52 -2.52
CA PHE A 181 16.78 -3.74 -1.75
C PHE A 181 17.09 -2.25 -1.78
N ARG A 182 16.01 -1.48 -1.75
CA ARG A 182 16.04 -0.04 -1.65
C ARG A 182 14.84 0.43 -0.84
N LEU A 183 15.13 1.20 0.21
CA LEU A 183 14.15 2.01 0.92
C LEU A 183 14.22 3.45 0.42
N THR A 184 13.07 4.06 0.13
CA THR A 184 12.95 5.48 -0.18
C THR A 184 12.10 6.16 0.91
N PRO A 185 12.69 6.58 2.04
CA PRO A 185 11.93 7.03 3.21
C PRO A 185 11.04 8.25 2.93
N LYS A 186 11.47 9.12 2.02
CA LYS A 186 10.71 10.33 1.63
C LYS A 186 9.33 10.01 1.05
N THR A 187 9.07 8.83 0.49
CA THR A 187 7.78 8.52 -0.13
C THR A 187 6.75 8.00 0.88
N MET A 188 7.16 7.72 2.11
CA MET A 188 6.27 7.27 3.17
C MET A 188 5.19 8.31 3.47
N GLY A 189 3.95 7.97 3.15
CA GLY A 189 2.77 8.70 3.61
C GLY A 189 2.39 9.89 2.71
N MET A 190 2.98 9.97 1.52
CA MET A 190 2.77 11.11 0.61
C MET A 190 2.05 10.77 -0.69
N GLN A 191 1.83 9.49 -1.01
CA GLN A 191 1.40 9.08 -2.36
C GLN A 191 -0.12 8.86 -2.49
N PHE A 192 -0.63 9.15 -3.68
CA PHE A 192 -2.02 8.95 -4.15
C PHE A 192 -3.13 9.69 -3.39
N SER A 193 -2.81 10.67 -2.55
CA SER A 193 -3.81 11.38 -1.74
C SER A 193 -4.89 12.07 -2.57
N SER A 194 -4.59 12.60 -3.76
CA SER A 194 -5.57 13.25 -4.64
C SER A 194 -6.45 12.25 -5.40
N GLN A 195 -5.87 11.19 -5.98
CA GLN A 195 -6.60 10.12 -6.68
C GLN A 195 -7.54 9.40 -5.71
N LEU A 196 -7.11 9.16 -4.48
CA LEU A 196 -7.95 8.57 -3.44
C LEU A 196 -9.12 9.45 -3.02
N ARG A 197 -8.93 10.78 -2.97
CA ARG A 197 -10.05 11.71 -2.71
C ARG A 197 -11.10 11.63 -3.83
N GLN A 198 -10.67 11.48 -5.07
CA GLN A 198 -11.57 11.31 -6.23
C GLN A 198 -12.33 9.98 -6.11
N LEU A 199 -11.62 8.86 -5.94
CA LEU A 199 -12.22 7.54 -5.75
C LEU A 199 -13.17 7.50 -4.55
N LYS A 200 -12.81 8.10 -3.40
CA LYS A 200 -13.70 8.17 -2.22
C LYS A 200 -14.97 8.98 -2.51
N GLY A 201 -14.88 9.99 -3.37
CA GLY A 201 -16.04 10.77 -3.83
C GLY A 201 -16.96 9.99 -4.80
N GLU A 202 -16.38 9.10 -5.61
CA GLU A 202 -17.11 8.22 -6.52
C GLU A 202 -17.74 7.02 -5.80
N VAL A 203 -17.04 6.49 -4.79
CA VAL A 203 -17.44 5.34 -3.97
C VAL A 203 -18.21 5.80 -2.72
N GLY A 204 -18.66 7.06 -2.64
CA GLY A 204 -19.42 7.61 -1.50
C GLY A 204 -20.62 6.74 -1.09
N PRO A 205 -21.21 6.94 0.11
CA PRO A 205 -22.38 6.16 0.53
C PRO A 205 -23.43 6.18 -0.59
N PRO A 206 -24.20 5.09 -0.81
CA PRO A 206 -25.18 5.06 -1.89
C PRO A 206 -25.92 6.38 -1.79
N ARG A 207 -25.83 7.19 -2.84
CA ARG A 207 -26.62 8.40 -2.90
C ARG A 207 -28.04 7.88 -2.71
N MET A 208 -28.59 8.04 -1.51
CA MET A 208 -30.02 8.09 -1.33
C MET A 208 -30.40 9.11 -2.38
N LEU A 209 -31.03 8.63 -3.46
CA LEU A 209 -31.70 9.49 -4.40
C LEU A 209 -32.56 10.35 -3.49
N GLY A 210 -32.07 11.56 -3.23
CA GLY A 210 -32.78 12.53 -2.42
C GLY A 210 -34.15 12.54 -3.03
N ALA A 211 -35.14 12.24 -2.21
CA ALA A 211 -36.53 12.29 -2.60
C ALA A 211 -36.66 13.51 -3.50
N VAL A 212 -36.95 13.26 -4.78
CA VAL A 212 -37.30 14.29 -5.73
C VAL A 212 -38.30 15.16 -4.97
N PRO A 213 -38.08 16.46 -4.77
CA PRO A 213 -39.15 17.29 -4.29
C PRO A 213 -40.20 17.19 -5.39
N ILE A 214 -41.22 16.36 -5.14
CA ILE A 214 -42.48 16.47 -5.84
C ILE A 214 -42.87 17.91 -5.55
N GLN A 215 -42.68 18.78 -6.52
CA GLN A 215 -43.45 20.01 -6.63
C GLN A 215 -44.90 19.54 -6.58
N ARG A 216 -45.46 19.52 -5.37
CA ARG A 216 -46.90 19.60 -5.20
C ARG A 216 -47.23 20.99 -5.73
N SER A 217 -47.53 21.07 -7.02
CA SER A 217 -48.44 22.09 -7.54
C SER A 217 -49.72 21.95 -6.74
N GLN A 218 -49.78 22.64 -5.60
CA GLN A 218 -51.04 23.00 -5.01
C GLN A 218 -51.64 24.03 -5.95
N VAL A 219 -52.65 23.56 -6.66
CA VAL A 219 -53.72 24.40 -7.18
C VAL A 219 -54.27 25.21 -6.00
N MET A 220 -54.08 26.53 -6.05
CA MET A 220 -55.02 27.47 -5.47
C MET A 220 -55.32 28.50 -6.57
N ASP A 221 -56.50 28.35 -7.15
CA ASP A 221 -57.27 29.48 -7.62
C ASP A 221 -57.43 30.46 -6.45
N GLU A 222 -57.09 31.71 -6.71
CA GLU A 222 -57.79 32.93 -6.29
C GLU A 222 -56.85 34.11 -6.55
N HIS A 223 -57.00 34.77 -7.70
CA HIS A 223 -57.06 36.23 -7.73
C HIS A 223 -57.62 36.71 -9.08
N ASP A 224 -58.91 37.01 -8.99
CA ASP A 224 -59.67 38.00 -9.72
C ASP A 224 -58.90 39.33 -9.82
N GLU A 225 -58.65 39.83 -11.04
CA GLU A 225 -58.58 41.28 -11.31
C GLU A 225 -59.07 41.57 -12.73
N GLY A 226 -60.34 41.96 -12.77
CA GLY A 226 -61.00 42.55 -13.92
C GLY A 226 -60.43 43.93 -14.30
N LEU A 227 -60.38 44.14 -15.61
CA LEU A 227 -60.50 45.40 -16.33
C LEU A 227 -61.18 46.52 -15.54
N LEU A 228 -60.56 47.71 -15.46
CA LEU A 228 -61.27 49.00 -15.58
C LEU A 228 -60.31 50.18 -15.85
N ASN A 229 -60.64 50.91 -16.92
CA ASN A 229 -60.14 52.23 -17.28
C ASN A 229 -60.51 53.29 -16.23
N GLY A 230 -59.67 54.33 -16.05
CA GLY A 230 -60.11 55.62 -15.53
C GLY A 230 -59.07 56.46 -14.78
N ARG A 231 -58.47 57.45 -15.47
CA ARG A 231 -57.86 58.66 -14.87
C ARG A 231 -58.91 59.44 -14.04
N PRO A 232 -58.56 60.24 -13.00
CA PRO A 232 -57.75 61.47 -13.16
C PRO A 232 -56.79 61.89 -12.01
N ARG A 233 -55.92 62.85 -12.36
CA ARG A 233 -54.98 63.72 -11.58
C ARG A 233 -55.68 64.52 -10.44
N PRO A 234 -54.99 65.19 -9.47
CA PRO A 234 -53.78 66.05 -9.65
C PRO A 234 -52.67 66.04 -8.56
N GLN A 235 -51.55 66.71 -8.93
CA GLN A 235 -50.33 67.15 -8.20
C GLN A 235 -50.58 68.17 -7.06
N PRO A 236 -49.58 68.85 -6.44
CA PRO A 236 -48.13 68.63 -6.17
C PRO A 236 -47.81 68.75 -4.64
N GLU A 237 -46.58 68.55 -4.13
CA GLU A 237 -45.62 69.63 -3.80
C GLU A 237 -44.26 69.09 -3.29
N SER A 238 -43.26 69.95 -3.47
CA SER A 238 -41.81 69.83 -3.49
C SER A 238 -41.08 69.45 -2.17
N PRO A 239 -39.76 69.15 -2.23
CA PRO A 239 -38.96 68.63 -1.11
C PRO A 239 -38.17 69.71 -0.37
N ALA A 240 -37.69 69.39 0.85
CA ALA A 240 -36.48 69.91 1.51
C ALA A 240 -36.38 69.34 2.95
N PRO A 241 -35.21 69.33 3.62
CA PRO A 241 -33.95 70.01 3.30
C PRO A 241 -32.76 69.10 2.96
#